data_AF-M7U5Q1-F1
#
_entry.id   AF-M7U5Q1-F1
#
_cell.length_a   1.000
_cell.length_b   1.000
_cell.length_c   1.000
_cell.angle_alpha   90.00
_cell.angle_beta   90.00
_cell.angle_gamma   90.00
#
_symmetry.space_group_name_H-M   'P 1'
#
loop_
_entity.id
_entity.type
_entity.pdbx_description
1 polymer ?
#
loop_
_entity_poly.entity_id
_entity_poly.type
_entity_poly.pdbx_seq_one_letter_code
_entity_poly.pdbx_strand_id
1 'polypeptide(L)'
;MPYPLKSKKSSKIIFWSGEKISDEVQEKILEQLTKIREAVESKPVPPAPATPEGFTAEFMAFLSKYGVIGLAIAVIIGGAAGSLVSALVSDILMPIITFFIPGGAWREASLAIGPVVLSIGHFIGVLIDFLIIALVVFLIMKQIEKTPLK
;
A
#
# COMPACT_ATOMS: atom_id res chain seq x y z
N MET A 1 29.97 28.43 1.06
CA MET A 1 29.93 27.95 2.45
C MET A 1 30.67 26.62 2.53
N PRO A 2 31.66 26.46 3.42
CA PRO A 2 32.49 25.26 3.53
C PRO A 2 31.97 24.29 4.61
N TYR A 3 32.23 22.99 4.47
CA TYR A 3 32.10 22.04 5.60
C TYR A 3 33.48 21.74 6.20
N PRO A 4 33.65 21.78 7.53
CA PRO A 4 34.93 21.53 8.17
C PRO A 4 35.12 20.04 8.47
N LEU A 5 36.20 19.44 7.95
CA LEU A 5 36.62 18.09 8.36
C LEU A 5 37.48 18.20 9.63
N LYS A 6 36.91 17.73 10.73
CA LYS A 6 37.55 17.65 12.05
C LYS A 6 38.69 16.62 12.00
N SER A 7 39.90 17.08 12.32
CA SER A 7 41.05 16.21 12.55
C SER A 7 40.79 15.29 13.74
N LYS A 8 41.08 13.99 13.58
CA LYS A 8 41.23 13.07 14.71
C LYS A 8 42.61 12.41 14.63
N LYS A 9 43.52 13.05 15.39
CA LYS A 9 44.71 12.53 16.05
C LYS A 9 45.19 11.12 15.65
N SER A 10 46.34 11.16 14.98
CA SER A 10 47.43 10.18 14.96
C SER A 10 47.57 9.33 16.24
N SER A 11 47.70 8.03 16.05
CA SER A 11 48.47 7.14 16.93
C SER A 11 49.51 6.40 16.09
N LYS A 12 50.76 6.59 16.48
CA LYS A 12 52.00 6.22 15.81
C LYS A 12 52.60 5.04 16.56
N ILE A 13 52.74 3.86 15.95
CA ILE A 13 53.68 2.79 16.36
C ILE A 13 54.06 2.04 15.06
N ILE A 14 55.16 2.41 14.38
CA ILE A 14 56.55 1.91 14.54
C ILE A 14 56.71 0.44 14.08
N PHE A 15 57.34 0.28 12.89
CA PHE A 15 58.31 -0.74 12.46
C PHE A 15 57.94 -2.22 12.68
N TRP A 16 57.80 -3.09 11.67
CA TRP A 16 58.83 -3.60 10.76
C TRP A 16 58.11 -4.58 9.79
N SER A 17 58.23 -4.45 8.48
CA SER A 17 59.20 -5.23 7.71
C SER A 17 59.33 -4.60 6.34
N GLY A 18 60.56 -4.20 5.99
CA GLY A 18 60.91 -3.67 4.68
C GLY A 18 60.99 -4.76 3.62
N GLU A 19 59.86 -5.40 3.32
CA GLU A 19 59.69 -5.99 2.00
C GLU A 19 59.32 -4.83 1.10
N LYS A 20 60.27 -4.35 0.29
CA LYS A 20 60.01 -3.31 -0.70
C LYS A 20 58.77 -3.76 -1.46
N ILE A 21 57.64 -3.05 -1.29
CA ILE A 21 56.48 -3.16 -2.16
C ILE A 21 57.05 -2.95 -3.56
N SER A 22 57.25 -4.07 -4.25
CA SER A 22 58.20 -4.16 -5.35
C SER A 22 57.71 -3.22 -6.44
N ASP A 23 58.62 -2.59 -7.17
CA ASP A 23 58.26 -1.67 -8.24
C ASP A 23 57.25 -2.34 -9.22
N GLU A 24 57.30 -3.68 -9.34
CA GLU A 24 56.31 -4.54 -10.00
C GLU A 24 54.89 -4.49 -9.39
N VAL A 25 54.76 -4.50 -8.06
CA VAL A 25 53.46 -4.39 -7.37
C VAL A 25 52.89 -2.98 -7.56
N GLN A 26 53.74 -1.95 -7.56
CA GLN A 26 53.29 -0.58 -7.87
C GLN A 26 52.84 -0.47 -9.32
N GLU A 27 53.58 -1.07 -10.27
CA GLU A 27 53.20 -1.09 -11.69
C GLU A 27 51.88 -1.85 -11.91
N LYS A 28 51.68 -3.00 -11.26
CA LYS A 28 50.40 -3.73 -11.26
C LYS A 28 49.27 -2.91 -10.67
N ILE A 29 49.52 -2.16 -9.59
CA ILE A 29 48.52 -1.27 -8.99
C ILE A 29 48.20 -0.10 -9.93
N LEU A 30 49.19 0.52 -10.55
CA LEU A 30 48.99 1.62 -11.50
C LEU A 30 48.27 1.16 -12.77
N GLU A 31 48.58 -0.04 -13.28
CA GLU A 31 47.87 -0.68 -14.38
C GLU A 31 46.42 -1.00 -13.99
N GLN A 32 46.19 -1.56 -12.79
CA GLN A 32 44.85 -1.80 -12.24
C GLN A 32 44.07 -0.49 -12.09
N LEU A 33 44.68 0.59 -11.61
CA LEU A 33 44.04 1.90 -11.49
C LEU A 33 43.67 2.47 -12.86
N THR A 34 44.52 2.28 -13.86
CA THR A 34 44.25 2.70 -15.25
C THR A 34 43.11 1.89 -15.85
N LYS A 35 43.10 0.56 -15.67
CA LYS A 35 42.06 -0.35 -16.14
C LYS A 35 40.72 -0.17 -15.42
N ILE A 36 40.75 0.17 -14.12
CA ILE A 36 39.56 0.54 -13.34
C ILE A 36 39.02 1.88 -13.84
N ARG A 37 39.88 2.88 -14.07
CA ARG A 37 39.47 4.16 -14.65
C ARG A 37 38.81 3.94 -16.01
N GLU A 38 39.41 3.13 -16.86
CA GLU A 38 38.88 2.79 -18.18
C GLU A 38 37.56 2.00 -18.09
N ALA A 39 37.44 1.03 -17.17
CA ALA A 39 36.20 0.30 -16.92
C ALA A 39 35.09 1.17 -16.31
N VAL A 40 35.45 2.23 -15.58
CA VAL A 40 34.51 3.20 -15.00
C VAL A 40 34.10 4.26 -16.03
N GLU A 41 34.96 4.59 -17.01
CA GLU A 41 34.74 5.61 -18.03
C GLU A 41 34.09 5.02 -19.32
N SER A 42 34.30 3.73 -19.61
CA SER A 42 33.77 3.03 -20.81
C SER A 42 32.39 2.39 -20.64
N LYS A 43 31.83 2.34 -19.43
CA LYS A 43 30.38 2.18 -19.31
C LYS A 43 29.83 3.58 -19.59
N PRO A 44 29.29 3.85 -20.80
CA PRO A 44 28.69 5.15 -21.07
C PRO A 44 27.80 5.46 -19.87
N VAL A 45 27.98 6.64 -19.27
CA VAL A 45 27.05 7.17 -18.27
C VAL A 45 25.68 6.76 -18.78
N PRO A 46 24.94 5.87 -18.08
CA PRO A 46 23.63 5.45 -18.55
C PRO A 46 22.92 6.74 -18.93
N PRO A 47 22.47 6.90 -20.19
CA PRO A 47 21.86 8.16 -20.64
C PRO A 47 20.94 8.58 -19.51
N ALA A 48 21.25 9.74 -18.88
CA ALA A 48 20.68 10.14 -17.59
C ALA A 48 19.23 9.66 -17.58
N PRO A 49 18.84 8.75 -16.66
CA PRO A 49 17.65 7.92 -16.80
C PRO A 49 16.54 8.84 -17.28
N ALA A 50 16.13 8.68 -18.54
CA ALA A 50 15.40 9.70 -19.28
C ALA A 50 14.37 10.29 -18.34
N THR A 51 14.62 11.52 -17.85
CA THR A 51 13.71 12.18 -16.92
C THR A 51 12.37 12.09 -17.62
N PRO A 52 11.40 11.35 -17.08
CA PRO A 52 10.18 11.05 -17.80
C PRO A 52 9.62 12.35 -18.34
N GLU A 53 9.66 12.53 -19.66
CA GLU A 53 9.37 13.83 -20.27
C GLU A 53 7.86 14.09 -20.10
N GLY A 54 7.51 14.81 -19.03
CA GLY A 54 6.17 15.28 -18.76
C GLY A 54 5.59 14.88 -17.40
N PHE A 55 4.70 15.73 -16.91
CA PHE A 55 3.95 15.58 -15.66
C PHE A 55 3.26 14.21 -15.52
N THR A 56 2.79 13.62 -16.62
CA THR A 56 2.09 12.31 -16.61
C THR A 56 3.01 11.17 -16.20
N ALA A 57 4.27 11.20 -16.64
CA ALA A 57 5.22 10.15 -16.35
C ALA A 57 5.87 10.34 -14.97
N GLU A 58 6.02 11.59 -14.49
CA GLU A 58 6.31 11.88 -13.08
C GLU A 58 5.17 11.45 -12.14
N PHE A 59 3.92 11.68 -12.54
CA PHE A 59 2.75 11.26 -11.78
C PHE A 59 2.62 9.72 -11.73
N MET A 60 2.85 9.02 -12.85
CA MET A 60 2.85 7.56 -12.86
C MET A 60 3.99 6.98 -12.02
N ALA A 61 5.17 7.61 -12.06
CA ALA A 61 6.30 7.26 -11.19
C ALA A 61 5.96 7.48 -9.70
N PHE A 62 5.26 8.56 -9.37
CA PHE A 62 4.75 8.83 -8.03
C PHE A 62 3.76 7.74 -7.58
N LEU A 63 2.72 7.46 -8.38
CA LEU A 63 1.71 6.44 -8.04
C LEU A 63 2.34 5.06 -7.81
N SER A 64 3.35 4.72 -8.61
CA SER A 64 4.11 3.47 -8.48
C SER A 64 5.00 3.45 -7.24
N LYS A 65 5.69 4.57 -6.94
CA LYS A 65 6.58 4.71 -5.77
C LYS A 65 5.83 4.61 -4.44
N TYR A 66 4.62 5.15 -4.36
CA TYR A 66 3.81 5.15 -3.13
C TYR A 66 2.78 4.01 -3.06
N GLY A 67 2.75 3.10 -4.04
CA GLY A 67 1.85 1.94 -4.04
C GLY A 67 0.35 2.28 -4.12
N VAL A 68 -0.01 3.50 -4.53
CA VAL A 68 -1.40 4.00 -4.56
C VAL A 68 -2.27 3.19 -5.52
N ILE A 69 -1.66 2.63 -6.57
CA ILE A 69 -2.34 1.80 -7.57
C ILE A 69 -2.97 0.56 -6.90
N GLY A 70 -2.25 -0.09 -5.97
CA GLY A 70 -2.77 -1.24 -5.23
C GLY A 70 -3.93 -0.87 -4.30
N LEU A 71 -3.83 0.30 -3.63
CA LEU A 71 -4.89 0.82 -2.78
C LEU A 71 -6.15 1.15 -3.58
N ALA A 72 -6.01 1.77 -4.75
CA ALA A 72 -7.14 2.10 -5.63
C ALA A 72 -7.91 0.84 -6.05
N ILE A 73 -7.19 -0.22 -6.46
CA ILE A 73 -7.80 -1.50 -6.85
C ILE A 73 -8.50 -2.14 -5.65
N ALA A 74 -7.86 -2.16 -4.48
CA ALA A 74 -8.44 -2.71 -3.26
C ALA A 74 -9.75 -2.01 -2.86
N VAL A 75 -9.82 -0.68 -2.98
CA VAL A 75 -11.05 0.09 -2.69
C VAL A 75 -12.16 -0.21 -3.69
N ILE A 76 -11.86 -0.31 -4.98
CA ILE A 76 -12.85 -0.63 -6.01
C ILE A 76 -13.43 -2.03 -5.78
N ILE A 77 -12.57 -3.03 -5.57
CA ILE A 77 -12.99 -4.41 -5.32
C ILE A 77 -13.73 -4.50 -3.98
N GLY A 78 -13.25 -3.82 -2.93
CA GLY A 78 -13.89 -3.78 -1.63
C GLY A 78 -15.29 -3.17 -1.68
N GLY A 79 -15.46 -2.07 -2.44
CA GLY A 79 -16.77 -1.46 -2.70
C GLY A 79 -17.71 -2.42 -3.43
N ALA A 80 -17.25 -3.06 -4.51
CA ALA A 80 -18.05 -4.02 -5.27
C ALA A 80 -18.45 -5.25 -4.44
N ALA A 81 -17.54 -5.80 -3.63
CA ALA A 81 -17.82 -6.90 -2.72
C ALA A 81 -18.85 -6.49 -1.65
N GLY A 82 -18.75 -5.27 -1.11
CA GLY A 82 -19.74 -4.71 -0.19
C GLY A 82 -21.14 -4.63 -0.81
N SER A 83 -21.24 -4.14 -2.05
CA SER A 83 -22.51 -4.09 -2.79
C SER A 83 -23.10 -5.48 -3.04
N LEU A 84 -22.27 -6.48 -3.36
CA LEU A 84 -22.72 -7.86 -3.55
C LEU A 84 -23.33 -8.45 -2.26
N VAL A 85 -22.66 -8.24 -1.13
CA VAL A 85 -23.18 -8.70 0.17
C VAL A 85 -24.46 -7.94 0.54
N SER A 86 -24.51 -6.63 0.30
CA SER A 86 -25.70 -5.83 0.55
C SER A 86 -26.90 -6.29 -0.28
N ALA A 87 -26.69 -6.62 -1.57
CA ALA A 87 -27.72 -7.20 -2.44
C ALA A 87 -28.18 -8.57 -1.91
N LEU A 88 -27.26 -9.46 -1.52
CA LEU A 88 -27.62 -10.75 -0.94
C LEU A 88 -28.51 -10.59 0.31
N VAL A 89 -28.20 -9.64 1.18
CA VAL A 89 -28.98 -9.39 2.40
C VAL A 89 -30.34 -8.79 2.07
N SER A 90 -30.38 -7.75 1.24
CA SER A 90 -31.60 -7.01 0.90
C SER A 90 -32.56 -7.81 -0.01
N ASP A 91 -32.03 -8.62 -0.92
CA ASP A 91 -32.83 -9.34 -1.90
C ASP A 91 -33.22 -10.76 -1.43
N ILE A 92 -32.42 -11.37 -0.55
CA ILE A 92 -32.68 -12.76 -0.10
C ILE A 92 -33.06 -12.81 1.38
N LEU A 93 -32.27 -12.20 2.27
CA LEU A 93 -32.54 -12.33 3.71
C LEU A 93 -33.73 -11.48 4.15
N MET A 94 -33.85 -10.25 3.66
CA MET A 94 -34.94 -9.35 4.05
C MET A 94 -36.34 -9.89 3.71
N PRO A 95 -36.60 -10.47 2.52
CA PRO A 95 -37.88 -11.15 2.26
C PRO A 95 -38.17 -12.29 3.23
N ILE A 96 -37.15 -13.08 3.61
CA ILE A 96 -37.31 -14.16 4.59
C ILE A 96 -37.65 -13.59 5.97
N ILE A 97 -36.96 -12.52 6.41
CA ILE A 97 -37.21 -11.91 7.72
C ILE A 97 -38.59 -11.25 7.79
N THR A 98 -38.97 -10.52 6.74
CA THR A 98 -40.27 -9.84 6.64
C THR A 98 -41.43 -10.81 6.45
N PHE A 99 -41.18 -12.01 5.94
CA PHE A 99 -42.17 -13.09 5.94
C PHE A 99 -42.53 -13.54 7.37
N PHE A 100 -41.57 -13.56 8.30
CA PHE A 100 -41.82 -13.92 9.71
C PHE A 100 -42.36 -12.77 10.56
N ILE A 101 -42.12 -11.51 10.16
CA ILE A 101 -42.68 -10.31 10.82
C ILE A 101 -43.63 -9.64 9.82
N PRO A 102 -44.90 -10.07 9.75
CA PRO A 102 -45.84 -9.53 8.78
C PRO A 102 -46.02 -8.04 9.05
N GLY A 103 -45.68 -7.22 8.05
CA GLY A 103 -46.08 -5.83 8.00
C GLY A 103 -45.00 -4.87 7.54
N GLY A 104 -43.72 -5.05 7.87
CA GLY A 104 -42.64 -4.10 7.50
C GLY A 104 -42.84 -2.63 7.95
N ALA A 105 -44.03 -2.28 8.46
CA ALA A 105 -44.53 -0.94 8.72
C ALA A 105 -43.77 -0.25 9.85
N TRP A 106 -43.06 -1.01 10.67
CA TRP A 106 -42.13 -0.47 11.66
C TRP A 106 -40.98 0.32 11.01
N ARG A 107 -40.62 0.04 9.75
CA ARG A 107 -39.66 0.84 8.98
C ARG A 107 -40.24 2.15 8.47
N GLU A 108 -41.55 2.21 8.29
CA GLU A 108 -42.26 3.42 7.84
C GLU A 108 -42.68 4.32 9.01
N ALA A 109 -42.40 3.89 10.25
CA ALA A 109 -42.70 4.67 11.44
C ALA A 109 -42.01 6.05 11.38
N SER A 110 -42.80 7.09 11.16
CA SER A 110 -42.34 8.47 11.14
C SER A 110 -43.06 9.27 12.22
N LEU A 111 -42.31 10.13 12.93
CA LEU A 111 -42.87 11.12 13.84
C LEU A 111 -42.84 12.49 13.14
N ALA A 112 -44.02 13.01 12.83
CA ALA A 112 -44.16 14.37 12.34
C ALA A 112 -44.27 15.33 13.52
N ILE A 113 -43.29 16.23 13.67
CA ILE A 113 -43.31 17.32 14.64
C ILE A 113 -43.40 18.63 13.84
N GLY A 114 -44.64 19.07 13.58
CA GLY A 114 -44.90 20.25 12.74
C GLY A 114 -44.43 20.02 11.29
N PRO A 115 -43.60 20.91 10.70
CA PRO A 115 -43.09 20.74 9.34
C PRO A 115 -41.93 19.73 9.22
N VAL A 116 -41.44 19.18 10.34
CA VAL A 116 -40.29 18.25 10.36
C VAL A 116 -40.79 16.82 10.52
N VAL A 117 -40.47 15.95 9.56
CA VAL A 117 -40.78 14.52 9.61
C VAL A 117 -39.51 13.75 9.98
N LEU A 118 -39.52 13.11 11.15
CA LEU A 118 -38.43 12.25 11.63
C LEU A 118 -38.78 10.79 11.35
N SER A 119 -38.14 10.20 10.34
CA SER A 119 -38.32 8.79 9.95
C SER A 119 -37.52 7.84 10.85
N ILE A 120 -37.94 7.72 12.11
CA ILE A 120 -37.32 6.82 13.11
C ILE A 120 -37.28 5.38 12.61
N GLY A 121 -38.32 4.93 11.93
CA GLY A 121 -38.44 3.58 11.39
C GLY A 121 -37.37 3.28 10.34
N HIS A 122 -37.06 4.24 9.47
CA HIS A 122 -36.05 4.06 8.44
C HIS A 122 -34.66 3.93 9.07
N PHE A 123 -34.36 4.76 10.06
CA PHE A 123 -33.07 4.70 10.77
C PHE A 123 -32.87 3.36 11.48
N ILE A 124 -33.87 2.88 12.24
CA ILE A 124 -33.82 1.57 12.89
C ILE A 124 -33.71 0.45 11.84
N GLY A 125 -34.39 0.59 10.70
CA GLY A 125 -34.28 -0.33 9.57
C GLY A 125 -32.85 -0.46 9.06
N VAL A 126 -32.19 0.66 8.77
CA VAL A 126 -30.79 0.71 8.29
C VAL A 126 -29.82 0.17 9.36
N LEU A 127 -30.08 0.44 10.64
CA LEU A 127 -29.26 -0.08 11.74
C LEU A 127 -29.33 -1.61 11.80
N ILE A 128 -30.52 -2.18 11.67
CA ILE A 128 -30.72 -3.63 11.63
C ILE A 128 -30.07 -4.23 10.37
N ASP A 129 -30.22 -3.59 9.19
CA ASP A 129 -29.60 -4.04 7.95
C ASP A 129 -28.06 -4.08 8.07
N PHE A 130 -27.46 -3.05 8.69
CA PHE A 130 -26.02 -3.02 8.97
C PHE A 130 -25.59 -4.18 9.88
N LEU A 131 -26.35 -4.47 10.94
CA LEU A 131 -26.04 -5.58 11.85
C LEU A 131 -26.12 -6.94 11.15
N ILE A 132 -27.09 -7.12 10.25
CA ILE A 132 -27.24 -8.34 9.45
C ILE A 132 -26.08 -8.47 8.46
N ILE A 133 -25.73 -7.40 7.72
CA ILE A 133 -24.59 -7.41 6.80
C ILE A 133 -23.29 -7.77 7.56
N ALA A 134 -23.06 -7.15 8.72
CA ALA A 134 -21.90 -7.45 9.55
C ALA A 134 -21.86 -8.94 9.98
N LEU A 135 -23.00 -9.50 10.36
CA LEU A 135 -23.12 -10.93 10.71
C LEU A 135 -22.84 -11.84 9.51
N VAL A 136 -23.36 -11.51 8.33
CA VAL A 136 -23.14 -12.30 7.10
C VAL A 136 -21.67 -12.27 6.68
N VAL A 137 -21.03 -11.09 6.67
CA VAL A 137 -19.60 -10.95 6.36
C VAL A 137 -18.77 -11.76 7.36
N PHE A 138 -19.10 -11.69 8.65
CA PHE A 138 -18.45 -12.49 9.68
C PHE A 138 -18.60 -14.00 9.45
N LEU A 139 -19.80 -14.47 9.08
CA LEU A 139 -20.02 -15.88 8.77
C LEU A 139 -19.19 -16.32 7.56
N ILE A 140 -19.13 -15.52 6.49
CA ILE A 140 -18.32 -15.83 5.30
C ILE A 140 -16.84 -15.93 5.68
N MET A 141 -16.30 -14.95 6.40
CA MET A 141 -14.91 -14.96 6.84
C MET A 141 -14.59 -16.20 7.69
N LYS A 142 -15.50 -16.54 8.62
CA LYS A 142 -15.38 -17.71 9.48
C LYS A 142 -15.42 -19.03 8.70
N GLN A 143 -16.16 -19.12 7.59
CA GLN A 143 -16.18 -20.31 6.74
C GLN A 143 -14.89 -20.47 5.93
N ILE A 144 -14.30 -19.35 5.49
CA ILE A 144 -12.99 -19.35 4.81
C ILE A 144 -11.92 -19.85 5.79
N GLU A 145 -11.88 -19.36 7.03
CA GLU A 145 -10.93 -19.82 8.05
C GLU A 145 -11.06 -21.31 8.40
N LYS A 146 -12.27 -21.87 8.30
CA LYS A 146 -12.53 -23.28 8.58
C LYS A 146 -12.12 -24.24 7.46
N THR A 147 -11.80 -23.73 6.28
CA THR A 147 -11.41 -24.55 5.14
C THR A 147 -9.91 -24.39 4.91
N PRO A 148 -9.04 -25.13 5.64
CA PRO A 148 -7.63 -25.19 5.29
C PRO A 148 -7.54 -25.85 3.92
N LEU A 149 -7.41 -25.03 2.87
CA LEU A 149 -7.07 -25.50 1.54
C LEU A 149 -5.69 -26.14 1.63
N LYS A 150 -5.68 -27.46 1.49
CA LYS A 150 -4.52 -28.33 1.50
C LYS A 150 -3.95 -28.45 0.10
#